data_AF-A0A8S3RFB5-F1
#
_entry.id   AF-A0A8S3RFB5-F1
#
_cell.length_a   1.000
_cell.length_b   1.000
_cell.length_c   1.000
_cell.angle_alpha   90.00
_cell.angle_beta   90.00
_cell.angle_gamma   90.00
#
_symmetry.space_group_name_H-M   'P 1'
#
loop_
_entity.id
_entity.type
_entity.pdbx_description
1 polymer ?
#
loop_
_entity_poly.entity_id
_entity_poly.type
_entity_poly.pdbx_seq_one_letter_code
_entity_poly.pdbx_strand_id
1 'polypeptide(L)'
;MLIVFPPWFLKKYPDINRNLRINARRLTTPFDIFATLEHILDFNGIEKKEVIKKRSMSLLNEIPEDRTCVDAAILPHWCTCSKLKTLDIQNKTVINVGHTIVSLINQDLKDSFDVCEQLYLKSIKHALLVIPFEKRLRIKNTRQHVIDRKVTNGDHVKSCIDYQITVQTKPGDAVFEATLRFDQKGKTYDLIGDFSRINKYGNQSHCIEEHHLKKLCYCKIQP
;
A
#
# COMPACT_ATOMS: atom_id res chain seq x y z
N MET A 1 10.50 -13.71 -6.22
CA MET A 1 11.22 -14.32 -7.37
C MET A 1 12.65 -14.60 -6.93
N LEU A 2 13.18 -15.79 -7.20
CA LEU A 2 14.56 -16.16 -6.88
C LEU A 2 15.27 -16.52 -8.20
N ILE A 3 16.42 -15.91 -8.46
CA ILE A 3 17.26 -16.19 -9.63
C ILE A 3 18.68 -16.40 -9.12
N VAL A 4 19.31 -17.50 -9.55
CA VAL A 4 20.67 -17.87 -9.14
C VAL A 4 21.51 -18.09 -10.38
N PHE A 5 22.67 -17.44 -10.43
CA PHE A 5 23.67 -17.63 -11.48
C PHE A 5 24.90 -18.33 -10.92
N PRO A 6 25.65 -19.08 -11.76
CA PRO A 6 26.94 -19.61 -11.36
C PRO A 6 27.88 -18.49 -10.87
N PRO A 7 28.63 -18.68 -9.77
CA PRO A 7 29.48 -17.63 -9.21
C PRO A 7 30.51 -17.05 -10.20
N TRP A 8 31.02 -17.88 -11.12
CA TRP A 8 31.96 -17.45 -12.15
C TRP A 8 31.33 -16.45 -13.14
N PHE A 9 30.04 -16.58 -13.44
CA PHE A 9 29.36 -15.73 -14.42
C PHE A 9 29.23 -14.30 -13.88
N LEU A 10 28.79 -14.16 -12.62
CA LEU A 10 28.66 -12.86 -11.97
C LEU A 10 30.00 -12.18 -11.70
N LYS A 11 31.09 -12.95 -11.55
CA LYS A 11 32.46 -12.41 -11.47
C LYS A 11 32.95 -11.91 -12.84
N LYS A 12 32.59 -12.60 -13.92
CA LYS A 12 32.98 -12.24 -15.29
C LYS A 12 32.19 -11.03 -15.83
N TYR A 13 30.92 -10.90 -15.44
CA TYR A 13 30.02 -9.82 -15.88
C TYR A 13 29.49 -9.01 -14.67
N PRO A 14 30.30 -8.09 -14.12
CA PRO A 14 29.96 -7.36 -12.90
C PRO A 14 28.77 -6.39 -13.09
N ASP A 15 28.59 -5.82 -14.28
CA ASP A 15 27.45 -4.94 -14.58
C ASP A 15 26.12 -5.71 -14.51
N ILE A 16 26.08 -6.93 -15.03
CA ILE A 16 24.92 -7.83 -14.89
C ILE A 16 24.63 -8.14 -13.42
N ASN A 17 25.65 -8.45 -12.62
CA ASN A 17 25.48 -8.66 -11.17
C ASN A 17 24.93 -7.42 -10.46
N ARG A 18 25.37 -6.21 -10.84
CA ARG A 18 24.82 -4.95 -10.34
C ARG A 18 23.34 -4.81 -10.74
N ASN A 19 23.01 -5.00 -12.01
CA ASN A 19 21.65 -4.88 -12.53
C ASN A 19 20.70 -5.87 -11.83
N LEU A 20 21.09 -7.13 -11.67
CA LEU A 20 20.30 -8.15 -10.97
C LEU A 20 20.00 -7.74 -9.52
N ARG A 21 20.96 -7.14 -8.81
CA ARG A 21 20.77 -6.65 -7.44
C ARG A 21 19.84 -5.44 -7.37
N ILE A 22 19.94 -4.51 -8.32
CA ILE A 22 19.03 -3.37 -8.43
C ILE A 22 17.61 -3.88 -8.73
N ASN A 23 17.48 -4.75 -9.72
CA ASN A 23 16.21 -5.30 -10.21
C ASN A 23 15.45 -6.10 -9.15
N ALA A 24 16.14 -6.67 -8.16
CA ALA A 24 15.51 -7.31 -7.01
C ALA A 24 14.58 -6.38 -6.21
N ARG A 25 14.74 -5.06 -6.36
CA ARG A 25 13.90 -4.02 -5.74
C ARG A 25 13.05 -3.25 -6.75
N ARG A 26 12.98 -3.71 -8.01
CA ARG A 26 12.20 -3.07 -9.09
C ARG A 26 10.93 -3.85 -9.40
N LEU A 27 9.96 -3.18 -10.04
CA LEU A 27 8.76 -3.83 -10.54
C LEU A 27 9.12 -4.76 -11.70
N THR A 28 9.01 -6.06 -11.47
CA THR A 28 9.29 -7.11 -12.46
C THR A 28 8.07 -8.03 -12.62
N THR A 29 7.99 -8.71 -13.75
CA THR A 29 6.89 -9.61 -14.14
C THR A 29 7.44 -10.91 -14.72
N PRO A 30 6.63 -11.97 -14.82
CA PRO A 30 7.04 -13.19 -15.52
C PRO A 30 7.46 -12.97 -16.99
N PHE A 31 6.99 -11.90 -17.64
CA PHE A 31 7.45 -11.57 -19.00
C PHE A 31 8.91 -11.13 -19.04
N ASP A 32 9.42 -10.53 -17.96
CA ASP A 32 10.83 -10.15 -17.86
C ASP A 32 11.71 -11.40 -17.69
N ILE A 33 11.21 -12.44 -17.02
CA ILE A 33 11.88 -13.75 -16.95
C ILE A 33 11.98 -14.36 -18.35
N PHE A 34 10.87 -14.36 -19.11
CA PHE A 34 10.87 -14.84 -20.48
C PHE A 34 11.90 -14.09 -21.35
N ALA A 35 11.92 -12.75 -21.30
CA ALA A 35 12.90 -11.94 -22.01
C ALA A 35 14.35 -12.21 -21.53
N THR A 36 14.55 -12.48 -20.24
CA THR A 36 15.85 -12.86 -19.69
C THR A 36 16.32 -14.20 -20.24
N LEU A 37 15.43 -15.18 -20.35
CA LEU A 37 15.75 -16.49 -20.92
C LEU A 37 16.09 -16.37 -22.41
N GLU A 38 15.32 -15.60 -23.19
CA GLU A 38 15.66 -15.28 -24.59
C GLU A 38 17.05 -14.63 -24.68
N HIS A 39 17.33 -13.63 -23.84
CA HIS A 39 18.62 -12.95 -23.80
C HIS A 39 19.76 -13.93 -23.50
N ILE A 40 19.58 -14.85 -22.54
CA ILE A 40 20.60 -15.85 -22.18
C ILE A 40 20.93 -16.77 -23.36
N LEU A 41 19.94 -17.15 -24.19
CA LEU A 41 20.17 -18.00 -25.36
C LEU A 41 21.09 -17.35 -26.39
N ASP A 42 20.97 -16.04 -26.59
CA ASP A 42 21.76 -15.26 -27.55
C ASP A 42 22.96 -14.52 -26.89
N PHE A 43 23.29 -14.86 -25.64
CA PHE A 43 24.28 -14.13 -24.86
C PHE A 43 25.70 -14.37 -25.40
N ASN A 44 26.25 -13.36 -26.07
CA ASN A 44 27.61 -13.38 -26.62
C ASN A 44 28.63 -12.58 -25.80
N GLY A 45 28.25 -12.09 -24.62
CA GLY A 45 29.11 -11.30 -23.74
C GLY A 45 29.32 -9.84 -24.15
N ILE A 46 28.66 -9.38 -25.22
CA ILE A 46 28.64 -7.97 -25.63
C ILE A 46 27.31 -7.38 -25.14
N GLU A 47 27.37 -6.32 -24.33
CA GLU A 47 26.16 -5.60 -23.89
C GLU A 47 25.47 -4.98 -25.11
N LYS A 48 24.46 -5.66 -25.63
CA LYS A 48 23.50 -5.03 -26.53
C LYS A 48 22.52 -4.25 -25.67
N LYS A 49 22.49 -2.92 -25.82
CA LYS A 49 21.33 -2.13 -25.38
C LYS A 49 20.11 -2.70 -26.09
N GLU A 50 19.31 -3.48 -25.38
CA GLU A 50 18.09 -4.05 -25.93
C GLU A 50 17.19 -2.90 -26.41
N VAL A 51 16.63 -3.06 -27.61
CA VAL A 51 15.47 -2.26 -28.02
C VAL A 51 14.38 -2.60 -27.03
N ILE A 52 14.03 -1.65 -26.17
CA ILE A 52 13.03 -1.80 -25.12
C ILE A 52 11.74 -2.34 -25.75
N LYS A 53 11.50 -3.65 -25.66
CA LYS A 53 10.18 -4.21 -25.91
C LYS A 53 9.31 -3.65 -24.78
N LYS A 54 8.39 -2.73 -25.09
CA LYS A 54 7.55 -1.98 -24.12
C LYS A 54 6.79 -2.84 -23.09
N ARG A 55 6.79 -4.17 -23.21
CA ARG A 55 6.09 -5.12 -22.32
C ARG A 55 7.04 -5.91 -21.40
N SER A 56 8.29 -6.14 -21.81
CA SER A 56 9.20 -7.07 -21.14
C SER A 56 10.65 -6.68 -21.36
N MET A 57 11.45 -6.72 -20.30
CA MET A 57 12.85 -6.33 -20.31
C MET A 57 13.69 -7.45 -19.70
N SER A 58 14.85 -7.76 -20.30
CA SER A 58 15.77 -8.72 -19.69
C SER A 58 16.27 -8.21 -18.34
N LEU A 59 16.26 -9.09 -17.33
CA LEU A 59 16.75 -8.81 -15.99
C LEU A 59 18.28 -8.69 -15.92
N LEU A 60 18.99 -9.03 -17.00
CA LEU A 60 20.43 -8.76 -17.13
C LEU A 60 20.71 -7.26 -17.35
N ASN A 61 19.71 -6.51 -17.83
CA ASN A 61 19.73 -5.06 -17.97
C ASN A 61 19.04 -4.39 -16.77
N GLU A 62 19.37 -3.13 -16.48
CA GLU A 62 18.68 -2.39 -15.42
C GLU A 62 17.22 -2.10 -15.78
N ILE A 63 16.31 -2.43 -14.87
CA ILE A 63 14.89 -2.08 -14.98
C ILE A 63 14.68 -0.66 -14.43
N PRO A 64 14.03 0.24 -15.20
CA PRO A 64 13.78 1.61 -14.77
C PRO A 64 13.04 1.69 -13.43
N GLU A 65 13.45 2.65 -12.60
CA GLU A 65 12.82 2.95 -11.32
C GLU A 65 11.36 3.38 -11.47
N ASP A 66 11.09 4.14 -12.51
CA ASP A 66 9.80 4.74 -12.84
C ASP A 66 8.91 3.84 -13.71
N ARG A 67 9.28 2.56 -13.89
CA ARG A 67 8.47 1.60 -14.66
C ARG A 67 7.06 1.50 -14.07
N THR A 68 6.06 1.85 -14.87
CA THR A 68 4.66 1.80 -14.45
C THR A 68 4.04 0.44 -14.71
N CYS A 69 2.89 0.17 -14.09
CA CYS A 69 2.07 -1.02 -14.42
C CYS A 69 1.71 -1.09 -15.91
N VAL A 70 1.55 0.06 -16.59
CA VAL A 70 1.25 0.10 -18.03
C VAL A 70 2.46 -0.37 -18.84
N ASP A 71 3.66 0.06 -18.48
CA ASP A 71 4.93 -0.38 -19.08
C ASP A 71 5.24 -1.85 -18.76
N ALA A 72 4.74 -2.37 -17.64
CA ALA A 72 4.79 -3.78 -17.30
C ALA A 72 3.65 -4.61 -17.95
N ALA A 73 2.80 -3.98 -18.77
CA ALA A 73 1.60 -4.57 -19.36
C ALA A 73 0.67 -5.26 -18.33
N ILE A 74 0.66 -4.77 -17.09
CA ILE A 74 -0.24 -5.16 -16.01
C ILE A 74 -1.54 -4.37 -16.20
N LEU A 75 -2.66 -5.07 -16.30
CA LEU A 75 -3.96 -4.41 -16.43
C LEU A 75 -4.27 -3.58 -15.18
N PRO A 76 -4.97 -2.44 -15.31
CA PRO A 76 -5.21 -1.53 -14.19
C PRO A 76 -5.81 -2.21 -12.95
N HIS A 77 -6.71 -3.18 -13.12
CA HIS A 77 -7.33 -3.93 -12.02
C HIS A 77 -6.36 -4.81 -11.22
N TRP A 78 -5.20 -5.14 -11.77
CA TRP A 78 -4.13 -5.86 -11.07
C TRP A 78 -3.01 -4.94 -10.56
N CYS A 79 -2.98 -3.66 -10.95
CA CYS A 79 -1.97 -2.72 -10.52
C CYS A 79 -2.21 -2.29 -9.07
N THR A 80 -1.43 -2.78 -8.12
CA THR A 80 -1.64 -2.57 -6.67
C THR A 80 -1.29 -1.17 -6.16
N CYS A 81 -0.59 -0.35 -6.97
CA CYS A 81 -0.18 0.99 -6.57
C CYS A 81 -1.36 1.97 -6.58
N SER A 82 -1.91 2.30 -5.41
CA SER A 82 -2.76 3.49 -5.22
C SER A 82 -1.88 4.74 -5.18
N LYS A 83 -2.38 5.87 -5.71
CA LYS A 83 -1.65 7.14 -5.62
C LYS A 83 -1.96 7.77 -4.26
N LEU A 84 -0.93 8.02 -3.46
CA LEU A 84 -1.04 8.73 -2.19
C LEU A 84 -0.80 10.22 -2.44
N LYS A 85 -1.70 11.06 -1.94
CA LYS A 85 -1.51 12.52 -1.92
C LYS A 85 -1.53 13.00 -0.47
N THR A 86 -0.44 13.63 -0.03
CA THR A 86 -0.39 14.25 1.30
C THR A 86 -1.40 15.39 1.41
N LEU A 87 -2.11 15.42 2.53
CA LEU A 87 -3.05 16.48 2.88
C LEU A 87 -2.49 17.34 3.99
N ASP A 88 -2.91 18.60 4.01
CA ASP A 88 -2.64 19.50 5.14
C ASP A 88 -3.41 19.04 6.38
N ILE A 89 -2.71 18.89 7.50
CA ILE A 89 -3.28 18.51 8.79
C ILE A 89 -4.23 19.57 9.37
N GLN A 90 -4.12 20.82 8.93
CA GLN A 90 -5.03 21.92 9.32
C GLN A 90 -6.32 21.95 8.48
N ASN A 91 -6.44 21.08 7.48
CA ASN A 91 -7.64 20.99 6.67
C ASN A 91 -8.83 20.52 7.53
N LYS A 92 -9.96 21.23 7.45
CA LYS A 92 -11.17 20.92 8.23
C LYS A 92 -11.66 19.47 8.02
N THR A 93 -11.54 18.94 6.81
CA THR A 93 -11.91 17.54 6.52
C THR A 93 -10.98 16.57 7.24
N VAL A 94 -9.67 16.84 7.23
CA VAL A 94 -8.66 16.02 7.93
C VAL A 94 -8.89 16.02 9.44
N ILE A 95 -9.17 17.20 10.01
CA ILE A 95 -9.52 17.35 11.44
C ILE A 95 -10.80 16.55 11.76
N ASN A 96 -11.85 16.68 10.95
CA ASN A 96 -13.09 15.96 11.15
C ASN A 96 -12.93 14.42 11.07
N VAL A 97 -12.15 13.94 10.09
CA VAL A 97 -11.80 12.52 9.98
C VAL A 97 -11.00 12.07 11.21
N GLY A 98 -10.05 12.88 11.69
CA GLY A 98 -9.30 12.59 12.91
C GLY A 98 -10.20 12.45 14.16
N HIS A 99 -11.19 13.32 14.31
CA HIS A 99 -12.19 13.19 15.38
C HIS A 99 -13.07 11.95 15.20
N THR A 100 -13.44 11.63 13.95
CA THR A 100 -14.24 10.44 13.64
C THR A 100 -13.48 9.16 14.02
N ILE A 101 -12.17 9.08 13.73
CA ILE A 101 -11.32 7.96 14.14
C ILE A 101 -11.36 7.77 15.66
N VAL A 102 -11.16 8.83 16.44
CA VAL A 102 -11.17 8.73 17.90
C VAL A 102 -12.56 8.37 18.43
N SER A 103 -13.62 8.87 17.80
CA SER A 103 -15.00 8.50 18.15
C SER A 103 -15.27 7.01 17.91
N LEU A 104 -14.79 6.45 16.79
CA LEU A 104 -14.93 5.03 16.49
C LEU A 104 -14.11 4.16 17.46
N ILE A 105 -12.89 4.57 17.82
CA ILE A 105 -12.11 3.88 18.86
C ILE A 105 -12.86 3.85 20.20
N ASN A 106 -13.44 4.98 20.61
CA ASN A 106 -14.24 5.05 21.83
C ASN A 106 -15.54 4.24 21.72
N GLN A 107 -16.08 4.06 20.52
CA GLN A 107 -17.23 3.19 20.29
C GLN A 107 -16.86 1.72 20.49
N ASP A 108 -15.68 1.29 20.01
CA ASP A 108 -15.17 -0.07 20.25
C ASP A 108 -14.88 -0.32 21.74
N LEU A 109 -14.44 0.71 22.48
CA LEU A 109 -14.16 0.64 23.93
C LEU A 109 -15.40 0.82 24.82
N LYS A 110 -16.60 1.00 24.25
CA LYS A 110 -17.80 1.41 25.00
C LYS A 110 -18.12 0.49 26.18
N ASP A 111 -17.97 -0.82 25.99
CA ASP A 111 -18.28 -1.83 27.00
C ASP A 111 -17.11 -2.08 27.99
N SER A 112 -15.98 -1.39 27.80
CA SER A 112 -14.79 -1.48 28.66
C SER A 112 -14.42 -0.16 29.32
N PHE A 113 -15.32 0.83 29.33
CA PHE A 113 -15.09 2.11 30.00
C PHE A 113 -15.13 2.02 31.54
N ASP A 114 -15.41 0.86 32.11
CA ASP A 114 -15.19 0.58 33.53
C ASP A 114 -13.67 0.54 33.84
N VAL A 115 -12.87 -0.10 32.98
CA VAL A 115 -11.42 -0.30 33.15
C VAL A 115 -10.54 0.60 32.28
N CYS A 116 -11.01 1.02 31.11
CA CYS A 116 -10.30 1.89 30.18
C CYS A 116 -10.74 3.35 30.29
N GLU A 117 -9.81 4.25 30.05
CA GLU A 117 -10.06 5.67 29.87
C GLU A 117 -10.68 5.98 28.51
N GLN A 118 -11.53 7.00 28.48
CA GLN A 118 -11.99 7.59 27.23
C GLN A 118 -10.83 8.33 26.54
N LEU A 119 -10.65 8.08 25.25
CA LEU A 119 -9.58 8.72 24.48
C LEU A 119 -10.05 10.00 23.80
N TYR A 120 -9.14 10.97 23.69
CA TYR A 120 -9.37 12.24 23.03
C TYR A 120 -8.28 12.51 22.00
N LEU A 121 -8.65 13.16 20.89
CA LEU A 121 -7.68 13.57 19.87
C LEU A 121 -6.70 14.60 20.49
N LYS A 122 -5.40 14.29 20.46
CA LYS A 122 -4.32 15.19 20.89
C LYS A 122 -3.75 15.96 19.70
N SER A 123 -3.37 15.26 18.63
CA SER A 123 -2.88 15.88 17.40
C SER A 123 -2.99 14.93 16.21
N ILE A 124 -2.96 15.46 14.99
CA ILE A 124 -2.82 14.67 13.75
C ILE A 124 -1.36 14.72 13.33
N LYS A 125 -0.75 13.56 13.08
CA LYS A 125 0.65 13.42 12.67
C LYS A 125 0.81 13.41 11.16
N HIS A 126 -0.03 12.63 10.48
CA HIS A 126 0.00 12.48 9.03
C HIS A 126 -1.41 12.33 8.48
N ALA A 127 -1.62 12.82 7.26
CA ALA A 127 -2.87 12.68 6.54
C ALA A 127 -2.59 12.43 5.05
N LEU A 128 -3.15 11.35 4.52
CA LEU A 128 -2.98 10.91 3.14
C LEU A 128 -4.35 10.68 2.51
N LEU A 129 -4.51 11.20 1.30
CA LEU A 129 -5.60 10.85 0.41
C LEU A 129 -5.16 9.67 -0.45
N VAL A 130 -5.85 8.54 -0.31
CA VAL A 130 -5.61 7.35 -1.12
C VAL A 130 -6.52 7.43 -2.35
N ILE A 131 -5.91 7.75 -3.49
CA ILE A 131 -6.62 7.91 -4.76
C ILE A 131 -6.51 6.59 -5.52
N PRO A 132 -7.62 5.86 -5.72
CA PRO A 132 -7.61 4.67 -6.55
C PRO A 132 -7.26 5.05 -7.99
N PHE A 133 -6.43 4.26 -8.65
CA PHE A 133 -6.02 4.52 -10.03
C PHE A 133 -7.27 4.58 -10.92
N GLU A 134 -7.49 5.71 -11.61
CA GLU A 134 -8.76 6.01 -12.32
C GLU A 134 -9.21 4.90 -13.29
N LYS A 135 -8.25 4.19 -13.90
CA LYS A 135 -8.54 3.08 -14.82
C LYS A 135 -9.06 1.82 -14.13
N ARG A 136 -8.93 1.65 -12.80
CA ARG A 136 -9.59 0.57 -12.04
C ARG A 136 -11.10 0.79 -11.92
N LEU A 137 -11.53 2.04 -11.80
CA LEU A 137 -12.93 2.42 -11.55
C LEU A 137 -13.85 2.27 -12.77
N ARG A 138 -13.30 1.94 -13.94
CA ARG A 138 -14.01 1.82 -15.22
C ARG A 138 -14.19 0.38 -15.71
N ILE A 139 -13.65 -0.62 -15.02
CA ILE A 139 -13.60 -2.00 -15.53
C ILE A 139 -14.86 -2.76 -15.08
N LYS A 140 -15.78 -3.03 -16.02
CA LYS A 140 -17.00 -3.85 -15.76
C LYS A 140 -16.76 -5.34 -15.96
N ASN A 141 -15.90 -5.74 -16.90
CA ASN A 141 -15.58 -7.14 -17.21
C ASN A 141 -14.19 -7.25 -17.85
N THR A 142 -13.47 -8.34 -17.55
CA THR A 142 -12.27 -8.74 -18.31
C THR A 142 -12.56 -10.11 -18.91
N ARG A 143 -12.96 -10.18 -20.19
CA ARG A 143 -13.01 -11.47 -20.91
C ARG A 143 -11.64 -11.69 -21.56
N GLN A 144 -11.10 -12.90 -21.35
CA GLN A 144 -9.75 -13.36 -21.69
C GLN A 144 -8.59 -12.63 -20.98
N HIS A 145 -8.04 -13.27 -19.95
CA HIS A 145 -6.93 -12.76 -19.15
C HIS A 145 -5.52 -12.96 -19.78
N VAL A 146 -5.40 -13.63 -20.94
CA VAL A 146 -4.07 -14.01 -21.49
C VAL A 146 -3.90 -13.76 -23.00
N ILE A 147 -4.93 -13.90 -23.85
CA ILE A 147 -4.84 -13.74 -25.32
C ILE A 147 -6.01 -12.86 -25.79
N ASP A 148 -5.76 -11.85 -26.62
CA ASP A 148 -6.75 -10.86 -27.11
C ASP A 148 -7.52 -10.08 -26.04
N ARG A 149 -6.78 -9.24 -25.31
CA ARG A 149 -7.27 -8.38 -24.22
C ARG A 149 -8.27 -7.33 -24.74
N LYS A 150 -9.57 -7.64 -24.73
CA LYS A 150 -10.65 -6.65 -24.91
C LYS A 150 -11.14 -6.18 -23.55
N VAL A 151 -10.70 -5.00 -23.12
CA VAL A 151 -11.23 -4.32 -21.93
C VAL A 151 -12.47 -3.54 -22.35
N THR A 152 -13.64 -3.91 -21.82
CA THR A 152 -14.85 -3.09 -21.98
C THR A 152 -14.94 -2.12 -20.82
N ASN A 153 -14.81 -0.83 -21.13
CA ASN A 153 -15.02 0.23 -20.16
C ASN A 153 -16.53 0.34 -19.88
N GLY A 154 -16.90 0.33 -18.61
CA GLY A 154 -18.24 0.67 -18.17
C GLY A 154 -18.35 2.11 -17.69
N ASP A 155 -19.56 2.46 -17.27
CA ASP A 155 -19.85 3.73 -16.60
C ASP A 155 -18.94 3.91 -15.38
N HIS A 156 -18.55 5.16 -15.15
CA HIS A 156 -17.75 5.59 -14.00
C HIS A 156 -18.38 5.09 -12.69
N VAL A 157 -17.74 4.12 -12.02
CA VAL A 157 -18.01 3.90 -10.60
C VAL A 157 -17.44 5.12 -9.87
N LYS A 158 -18.28 5.85 -9.13
CA LYS A 158 -17.84 6.99 -8.30
C LYS A 158 -16.63 6.55 -7.48
N SER A 159 -15.50 7.26 -7.63
CA SER A 159 -14.28 6.98 -6.89
C SER A 159 -14.58 7.07 -5.40
N CYS A 160 -14.48 5.95 -4.68
CA CYS A 160 -14.41 5.97 -3.23
C CYS A 160 -13.13 6.72 -2.86
N ILE A 161 -13.27 7.73 -2.01
CA ILE A 161 -12.15 8.54 -1.53
C ILE A 161 -11.80 8.02 -0.15
N ASP A 162 -10.60 7.47 -0.02
CA ASP A 162 -10.12 6.90 1.23
C ASP A 162 -9.11 7.88 1.86
N TYR A 163 -9.30 8.16 3.15
CA TYR A 163 -8.43 9.01 3.96
C TYR A 163 -7.67 8.12 4.92
N GLN A 164 -6.36 8.03 4.77
CA GLN A 164 -5.49 7.38 5.74
C GLN A 164 -4.89 8.45 6.66
N ILE A 165 -5.24 8.41 7.94
CA ILE A 165 -4.84 9.42 8.92
C ILE A 165 -4.13 8.75 10.09
N THR A 166 -3.02 9.35 10.48
CA THR A 166 -2.29 9.02 11.70
C THR A 166 -2.65 10.04 12.79
N VAL A 167 -3.34 9.59 13.84
CA VAL A 167 -3.76 10.42 14.98
C VAL A 167 -2.95 10.06 16.22
N GLN A 168 -2.67 11.05 17.05
CA GLN A 168 -2.20 10.87 18.42
C GLN A 168 -3.34 11.19 19.37
N THR A 169 -3.55 10.35 20.38
CA THR A 169 -4.60 10.51 21.39
C THR A 169 -4.03 10.78 22.78
N LYS A 170 -4.89 11.24 23.68
CA LYS A 170 -4.64 11.38 25.11
C LYS A 170 -5.81 10.76 25.88
N PRO A 171 -5.59 10.12 27.04
CA PRO A 171 -4.29 9.87 27.68
C PRO A 171 -3.44 8.80 26.96
N GLY A 172 -2.19 8.62 27.40
CA GLY A 172 -1.31 7.53 26.93
C GLY A 172 -0.48 7.78 25.68
N ASP A 173 -0.64 8.94 25.03
CA ASP A 173 0.12 9.32 23.83
C ASP A 173 0.12 8.25 22.73
N ALA A 174 -1.02 7.58 22.62
CA ALA A 174 -1.25 6.51 21.68
C ALA A 174 -1.32 7.03 20.26
N VAL A 175 -0.55 6.44 19.35
CA VAL A 175 -0.53 6.80 17.94
C VAL A 175 -1.20 5.71 17.13
N PHE A 176 -2.28 6.07 16.44
CA PHE A 176 -3.09 5.18 15.63
C PHE A 176 -3.06 5.61 14.17
N GLU A 177 -2.97 4.64 13.27
CA GLU A 177 -3.23 4.81 11.85
C GLU A 177 -4.53 4.10 11.49
N ALA A 178 -5.39 4.78 10.74
CA ALA A 178 -6.66 4.23 10.28
C ALA A 178 -7.00 4.78 8.89
N THR A 179 -7.77 3.99 8.13
CA THR A 179 -8.26 4.39 6.81
C THR A 179 -9.78 4.52 6.85
N LEU A 180 -10.30 5.72 6.60
CA LEU A 180 -11.73 5.96 6.47
C LEU A 180 -12.12 6.20 5.01
N ARG A 181 -13.12 5.47 4.53
CA ARG A 181 -13.75 5.70 3.22
C ARG A 181 -14.88 6.69 3.37
N PHE A 182 -14.87 7.74 2.56
CA PHE A 182 -15.97 8.69 2.51
C PHE A 182 -17.05 8.23 1.52
N ASP A 183 -18.22 7.87 2.02
CA ASP A 183 -19.39 7.64 1.17
C ASP A 183 -20.07 8.97 0.85
N GLN A 184 -20.09 9.33 -0.43
CA GLN A 184 -20.74 10.54 -0.92
C GLN A 184 -22.28 10.48 -0.82
N LYS A 185 -22.88 9.28 -0.80
CA LYS A 185 -24.35 9.13 -0.76
C LYS A 185 -24.87 9.32 0.67
N GLY A 186 -24.26 8.64 1.63
CA GLY A 186 -24.58 8.77 3.06
C GLY A 186 -23.94 9.98 3.76
N LYS A 187 -22.90 10.59 3.17
CA LYS A 187 -22.01 11.56 3.83
C LYS A 187 -21.39 10.99 5.12
N THR A 188 -21.19 9.67 5.16
CA THR A 188 -20.61 8.93 6.28
C THR A 188 -19.17 8.55 6.01
N TYR A 189 -18.45 8.25 7.08
CA TYR A 189 -17.11 7.67 7.02
C TYR A 189 -17.17 6.23 7.52
N ASP A 190 -16.79 5.31 6.65
CA ASP A 190 -16.71 3.90 6.99
C ASP A 190 -15.25 3.52 7.25
N LEU A 191 -14.99 2.86 8.37
CA LEU A 191 -13.66 2.32 8.66
C LEU A 191 -13.35 1.19 7.67
N ILE A 192 -12.24 1.32 6.96
CA ILE A 192 -11.72 0.27 6.08
C ILE A 192 -10.62 -0.48 6.83
N GLY A 193 -10.90 -1.75 7.14
CA GLY A 193 -9.99 -2.57 7.93
C GLY A 193 -10.15 -2.29 9.42
N ASP A 194 -9.02 -2.06 10.10
CA ASP A 194 -8.94 -1.99 11.56
C ASP A 194 -7.93 -0.89 11.98
N PHE A 195 -8.00 -0.41 13.22
CA PHE A 195 -7.06 0.55 13.78
C PHE A 195 -5.68 -0.08 13.97
N SER A 196 -4.65 0.57 13.44
CA SER A 196 -3.26 0.15 13.61
C SER A 196 -2.59 0.99 14.70
N ARG A 197 -2.26 0.38 15.85
CA ARG A 197 -1.47 1.03 16.91
C ARG A 197 0.01 0.99 16.51
N ILE A 198 0.59 2.15 16.16
CA ILE A 198 1.94 2.21 15.57
C ILE A 198 3.07 2.42 16.59
N ASN A 199 2.74 2.80 17.83
CA ASN A 199 3.71 2.89 18.92
C ASN A 199 3.47 1.83 20.00
N LYS A 200 4.55 1.46 20.71
CA LYS A 200 4.50 0.48 21.80
C LYS A 200 3.54 0.95 22.91
N TYR A 201 2.60 0.10 23.29
CA TYR A 201 1.65 0.37 24.38
C TYR A 201 2.07 -0.26 25.72
N GLY A 202 2.89 -1.30 25.72
CA GLY A 202 3.47 -1.88 26.94
C GLY A 202 2.41 -2.23 27.98
N ASN A 203 2.55 -1.71 29.20
CA ASN A 203 1.62 -1.97 30.31
C ASN A 203 0.42 -1.00 30.35
N GLN A 204 0.26 -0.12 29.34
CA GLN A 204 -0.85 0.83 29.30
C GLN A 204 -2.22 0.15 29.26
N SER A 205 -2.31 -1.08 28.74
CA SER A 205 -3.56 -1.84 28.56
C SER A 205 -3.58 -3.16 29.34
N HIS A 206 -2.89 -3.24 30.48
CA HIS A 206 -2.80 -4.47 31.29
C HIS A 206 -4.14 -4.94 31.88
N CYS A 207 -5.11 -4.03 32.04
CA CYS A 207 -6.46 -4.29 32.51
C CYS A 207 -7.36 -5.02 31.50
N ILE A 208 -6.92 -5.19 30.25
CA ILE A 208 -7.64 -5.93 29.20
C ILE A 208 -6.79 -7.07 28.66
N GLU A 209 -7.41 -8.25 28.56
CA GLU A 209 -6.82 -9.41 27.91
C GLU A 209 -7.21 -9.55 26.43
N GLU A 210 -8.39 -9.03 26.07
CA GLU A 210 -8.91 -9.15 24.72
C GLU A 210 -8.04 -8.41 23.70
N HIS A 211 -7.44 -9.16 22.77
CA HIS A 211 -6.39 -8.66 21.88
C HIS A 211 -6.83 -7.45 21.03
N HIS A 212 -8.08 -7.43 20.57
CA HIS A 212 -8.58 -6.38 19.69
C HIS A 212 -8.75 -5.03 20.42
N LEU A 213 -9.17 -5.05 21.69
CA LEU A 213 -9.29 -3.87 22.54
C LEU A 213 -7.96 -3.48 23.21
N LYS A 214 -7.08 -4.45 23.44
CA LYS A 214 -5.80 -4.24 24.14
C LYS A 214 -4.88 -3.22 23.46
N LYS A 215 -4.90 -3.13 22.12
CA LYS A 215 -4.15 -2.11 21.37
C LYS A 215 -4.76 -0.70 21.49
N LEU A 216 -6.05 -0.61 21.82
CA LEU A 216 -6.83 0.63 21.92
C LEU A 216 -6.81 1.18 23.35
N CYS A 217 -7.04 0.32 24.34
CA CYS A 217 -7.26 0.70 25.73
C CYS A 217 -6.05 1.42 26.36
N TYR A 218 -6.38 2.39 27.20
CA TYR A 218 -5.48 2.93 28.21
C TYR A 218 -6.15 2.75 29.58
N CYS A 219 -5.57 1.94 30.46
CA CYS A 219 -6.18 1.61 31.75
C CYS A 219 -6.25 2.82 32.67
N LYS A 220 -7.36 2.95 33.41
CA LYS A 220 -7.55 4.04 34.39
C LYS A 220 -6.51 4.01 35.50
N ILE A 221 -6.18 2.80 35.95
CA ILE A 221 -5.11 2.56 36.91
C ILE A 221 -3.88 2.15 36.10
N GLN A 222 -2.78 2.88 36.26
CA GLN A 222 -1.49 2.53 35.67
C GLN A 222 -0.59 1.90 36.76
N PRO A 223 0.25 0.92 36.41
CA PRO A 223 1.16 0.29 37.36
C PRO A 223 2.37 1.17 37.69
#